data_AF-A0A8U0R3I8-F1
#
_entry.id   AF-A0A8U0R3I8-F1
#
_cell.length_a   1.000
_cell.length_b   1.000
_cell.length_c   1.000
_cell.angle_alpha   90.00
_cell.angle_beta   90.00
_cell.angle_gamma   90.00
#
_symmetry.space_group_name_H-M   'P 1'
#
loop_
_entity.id
_entity.type
_entity.pdbx_description
1 polymer ?
#
loop_
_entity_poly.entity_id
_entity_poly.type
_entity_poly.pdbx_seq_one_letter_code
_entity_poly.pdbx_strand_id
1 'polypeptide(L)'
;MAESAQLKQMVMSLRVSELQVLLGYAGRNKHGRKHQLLTKALHLLKAGCSPAVQMKVKELYRRRFPAKMLSPVDLALPSVHSTSSLPGGLTSLGFDSHGSPSPGSLLVPKHELGLHPVHPDVKLQRLPFYDMLDELIKPTSLASDNSQRFQETCYAFALTPQQVQQISSSMDISGTKCDFAVQVQLRFCLSETSCAQEDHFPSNLCVKVNSKPCNLPSYLPPTKNGVEPKRPSRPINITSLVRLSTTVPNTIVVSWTSEIGRSFSMAVYLARQQTSTTLLQRLRAKGIRNPDHSRALIKEKLTADPDSEIATTSLRVSLLCPYRQRPVTDL
;
A
#
# COMPACT_ATOMS: atom_id res chain seq x y z
N MET A 1 25.03 -5.61 40.17
CA MET A 1 24.66 -4.18 39.94
C MET A 1 24.46 -3.82 38.47
N ALA A 2 25.30 -4.29 37.53
CA ALA A 2 25.19 -3.97 36.09
C ALA A 2 23.86 -4.37 35.43
N GLU A 3 23.29 -5.53 35.80
CA GLU A 3 22.02 -6.00 35.21
C GLU A 3 20.82 -5.10 35.57
N SER A 4 20.76 -4.58 36.81
CA SER A 4 19.71 -3.65 37.23
C SER A 4 19.75 -2.33 36.46
N ALA A 5 20.95 -1.85 36.11
CA ALA A 5 21.13 -0.64 35.31
C ALA A 5 20.68 -0.86 33.85
N GLN A 6 21.01 -2.02 33.28
CA GLN A 6 20.59 -2.39 31.92
C GLN A 6 19.07 -2.53 31.80
N LEU A 7 18.41 -3.17 32.78
CA LEU A 7 16.94 -3.28 32.78
C LEU A 7 16.25 -1.91 32.89
N LYS A 8 16.80 -0.98 33.69
CA LYS A 8 16.26 0.38 33.78
C LYS A 8 16.35 1.10 32.43
N GLN A 9 17.48 0.99 31.73
CA GLN A 9 17.65 1.54 30.38
C GLN A 9 16.66 0.92 29.38
N MET A 10 16.48 -0.40 29.44
CA MET A 10 15.49 -1.10 28.61
C MET A 10 14.07 -0.56 28.86
N VAL A 11 13.64 -0.42 30.13
CA VAL A 11 12.33 0.13 30.49
C VAL A 11 12.17 1.59 30.04
N MET A 12 13.21 2.42 30.15
CA MET A 12 13.18 3.82 29.68
C MET A 12 12.97 3.94 28.17
N SER A 13 13.39 2.95 27.40
CA SER A 13 13.20 2.91 25.94
C SER A 13 11.80 2.45 25.50
N LEU A 14 10.99 1.90 26.42
CA LEU A 14 9.66 1.36 26.09
C LEU A 14 8.63 2.47 25.78
N ARG A 15 7.72 2.18 24.86
CA ARG A 15 6.55 3.02 24.54
C ARG A 15 5.46 2.85 25.59
N VAL A 16 4.46 3.74 25.55
CA VAL A 16 3.28 3.69 26.42
C VAL A 16 2.62 2.31 26.37
N SER A 17 2.32 1.78 25.19
CA SER A 17 1.70 0.46 25.03
C SER A 17 2.51 -0.68 25.65
N GLU A 18 3.84 -0.64 25.53
CA GLU A 18 4.75 -1.65 26.08
C GLU A 18 4.85 -1.55 27.61
N LEU A 19 4.88 -0.33 28.16
CA LEU A 19 4.79 -0.10 29.60
C LEU A 19 3.45 -0.58 30.16
N GLN A 20 2.35 -0.40 29.41
CA GLN A 20 1.03 -0.91 29.79
C GLN A 20 0.99 -2.45 29.79
N VAL A 21 1.62 -3.10 28.81
CA VAL A 21 1.75 -4.57 28.77
C VAL A 21 2.59 -5.07 29.94
N LEU A 22 3.73 -4.43 30.24
CA LEU A 22 4.59 -4.80 31.35
C LEU A 22 3.87 -4.64 32.71
N LEU A 23 3.19 -3.51 32.92
CA LEU A 23 2.45 -3.26 34.15
C LEU A 23 1.24 -4.19 34.29
N GLY A 24 0.52 -4.46 33.19
CA GLY A 24 -0.57 -5.43 33.17
C GLY A 24 -0.09 -6.84 33.50
N TYR A 25 1.06 -7.25 32.96
CA TYR A 25 1.70 -8.53 33.27
C TYR A 25 2.07 -8.65 34.76
N ALA A 26 2.49 -7.54 35.38
CA ALA A 26 2.80 -7.48 36.80
C ALA A 26 1.58 -7.19 37.71
N GLY A 27 0.35 -7.20 37.18
CA GLY A 27 -0.87 -6.94 37.94
C GLY A 27 -1.01 -5.49 38.46
N ARG A 28 -0.27 -4.53 37.87
CA ARG A 28 -0.28 -3.12 38.26
C ARG A 28 -1.21 -2.29 37.36
N ASN A 29 -1.63 -1.14 37.86
CA ASN A 29 -2.46 -0.20 37.10
C ASN A 29 -1.77 0.27 35.80
N LYS A 30 -2.42 -0.02 34.67
CA LYS A 30 -1.95 0.24 33.30
C LYS A 30 -2.42 1.57 32.68
N HIS A 31 -2.98 2.48 33.46
CA HIS A 31 -3.48 3.77 32.95
C HIS A 31 -2.60 4.93 33.42
N GLY A 32 -2.44 5.93 32.54
CA GLY A 32 -1.68 7.14 32.81
C GLY A 32 -0.83 7.60 31.64
N ARG A 33 -0.24 8.79 31.77
CA ARG A 33 0.71 9.36 30.79
C ARG A 33 2.04 8.59 30.85
N LYS A 34 2.85 8.66 29.78
CA LYS A 34 4.13 7.92 29.66
C LYS A 34 5.01 8.03 30.90
N HIS A 35 5.20 9.25 31.43
CA HIS A 35 6.02 9.47 32.61
C HIS A 35 5.46 8.75 33.85
N GLN A 36 4.13 8.75 34.06
CA GLN A 36 3.50 8.06 35.18
C GLN A 36 3.65 6.54 35.09
N LEU A 37 3.48 5.96 33.89
CA LEU A 37 3.67 4.52 33.66
C LEU A 37 5.14 4.13 33.81
N LEU A 38 6.06 4.99 33.35
CA LEU A 38 7.50 4.77 33.48
C LEU A 38 7.92 4.77 34.96
N THR A 39 7.45 5.74 35.76
CA THR A 39 7.72 5.78 37.21
C THR A 39 7.23 4.51 37.91
N LYS A 40 6.01 4.04 37.58
CA LYS A 40 5.47 2.78 38.11
C LYS A 40 6.32 1.57 37.71
N ALA A 41 6.76 1.48 36.45
CA ALA A 41 7.59 0.38 35.96
C ALA A 41 9.01 0.39 36.56
N LEU A 42 9.60 1.56 36.78
CA LEU A 42 10.89 1.68 37.46
C LEU A 42 10.79 1.33 38.95
N HIS A 43 9.66 1.64 39.60
CA HIS A 43 9.41 1.23 40.98
C HIS A 43 9.25 -0.29 41.09
N LEU A 44 8.58 -0.93 40.11
CA LEU A 44 8.50 -2.39 40.00
C LEU A 44 9.89 -3.05 39.92
N LEU A 45 10.86 -2.40 39.27
CA LEU A 45 12.25 -2.90 39.23
C LEU A 45 13.01 -2.75 40.56
N LYS A 46 12.64 -1.77 41.39
CA LYS A 46 13.30 -1.50 42.69
C LYS A 46 12.76 -2.38 43.82
N ALA A 47 11.48 -2.75 43.79
CA ALA A 47 10.80 -3.46 44.87
C ALA A 47 11.02 -4.99 44.89
N GLY A 48 12.13 -5.50 44.33
CA GLY A 48 12.37 -6.94 44.16
C GLY A 48 11.72 -7.49 42.88
N CYS A 49 12.35 -7.21 41.74
CA CYS A 49 11.85 -7.61 40.43
C CYS A 49 11.90 -9.15 40.24
N SER A 50 10.75 -9.79 40.05
CA SER A 50 10.69 -11.24 39.77
C SER A 50 11.39 -11.58 38.44
N PRO A 51 12.05 -12.75 38.32
CA PRO A 51 12.71 -13.16 37.07
C PRO A 51 11.77 -13.13 35.85
N ALA A 52 10.48 -13.42 36.06
CA ALA A 52 9.45 -13.34 35.03
C ALA A 52 9.27 -11.91 34.48
N VAL A 53 9.26 -10.90 35.35
CA VAL A 53 9.18 -9.49 34.94
C VAL A 53 10.45 -9.06 34.20
N GLN A 54 11.63 -9.52 34.64
CA GLN A 54 12.89 -9.24 33.96
C GLN A 54 12.92 -9.81 32.53
N MET A 55 12.47 -11.06 32.37
CA MET A 55 12.33 -11.70 31.06
C MET A 55 11.32 -10.95 30.19
N LYS A 56 10.23 -10.46 30.77
CA LYS A 56 9.24 -9.67 30.04
C LYS A 56 9.79 -8.34 29.55
N VAL A 57 10.61 -7.66 30.34
CA VAL A 57 11.33 -6.44 29.92
C VAL A 57 12.28 -6.75 28.75
N LYS A 58 13.08 -7.81 28.85
CA LYS A 58 14.01 -8.24 27.78
C LYS A 58 13.25 -8.63 26.50
N GLU A 59 12.11 -9.30 26.60
CA GLU A 59 11.23 -9.64 25.47
C GLU A 59 10.69 -8.39 24.76
N LEU A 60 10.11 -7.45 25.53
CA LEU A 60 9.56 -6.21 24.99
C LEU A 60 10.64 -5.35 24.34
N TYR A 61 11.83 -5.29 24.94
CA TYR A 61 12.97 -4.56 24.39
C TYR A 61 13.49 -5.20 23.08
N ARG A 62 13.63 -6.54 23.02
CA ARG A 62 14.11 -7.24 21.83
C ARG A 62 13.15 -7.12 20.64
N ARG A 63 11.84 -7.05 20.89
CA ARG A 63 10.84 -6.76 19.84
C ARG A 63 11.04 -5.38 19.21
N ARG A 64 11.57 -4.42 19.97
CA ARG A 64 11.84 -3.05 19.52
C ARG A 64 13.19 -2.90 18.85
N PHE A 65 14.18 -3.63 19.35
CA PHE A 65 15.54 -3.64 18.84
C PHE A 65 15.95 -5.10 18.63
N PRO A 66 15.61 -5.70 17.48
CA PRO A 66 16.09 -7.03 17.15
C PRO A 66 17.61 -6.95 17.10
N ALA A 67 18.28 -7.62 18.03
CA ALA A 67 19.73 -7.75 17.97
C ALA A 67 20.06 -8.45 16.65
N LYS A 68 20.81 -7.79 15.77
CA LYS A 68 21.54 -8.49 14.71
C LYS A 68 22.35 -9.58 15.41
N MET A 69 22.14 -10.84 15.05
CA MET A 69 22.99 -11.93 15.51
C MET A 69 24.44 -11.59 15.15
N LEU A 70 25.24 -11.27 16.15
CA LEU A 70 26.66 -11.52 16.09
C LEU A 70 26.82 -13.03 16.28
N SER A 71 27.28 -13.69 15.22
CA SER A 71 27.76 -15.07 15.27
C SER A 71 28.92 -15.18 16.25
N PRO A 72 28.91 -16.13 17.20
CA PRO A 72 30.06 -16.44 18.04
C PRO A 72 30.85 -17.60 17.44
N VAL A 73 31.67 -17.34 16.41
CA VAL A 73 32.89 -18.11 16.12
C VAL A 73 33.85 -17.16 15.42
N ASP A 74 34.91 -16.75 16.12
CA ASP A 74 36.27 -16.60 15.58
C ASP A 74 37.19 -16.13 16.71
N LEU A 75 37.64 -17.12 17.48
CA LEU A 75 38.93 -17.05 18.17
C LEU A 75 39.92 -17.89 17.35
N ALA A 76 40.59 -17.27 16.38
CA ALA A 76 41.96 -17.58 15.96
C ALA A 76 42.39 -16.65 14.80
N LEU A 77 43.36 -15.77 15.09
CA LEU A 77 44.32 -15.24 14.10
C LEU A 77 45.47 -16.26 13.96
N PRO A 78 46.44 -16.08 13.02
CA PRO A 78 46.41 -15.46 11.69
C PRO A 78 47.04 -16.38 10.61
N SER A 79 46.78 -16.15 9.31
CA SER A 79 47.84 -16.41 8.31
C SER A 79 47.64 -15.63 7.01
N VAL A 80 48.76 -15.08 6.59
CA VAL A 80 49.15 -14.33 5.39
C VAL A 80 48.94 -15.12 4.08
N HIS A 81 48.48 -14.45 3.01
CA HIS A 81 49.30 -14.11 1.83
C HIS A 81 48.49 -13.56 0.64
N SER A 82 49.17 -12.66 -0.08
CA SER A 82 48.79 -11.73 -1.14
C SER A 82 48.67 -12.32 -2.56
N THR A 83 48.01 -11.53 -3.46
CA THR A 83 48.30 -11.32 -4.92
C THR A 83 48.22 -12.54 -5.88
N SER A 84 47.95 -12.51 -7.18
CA SER A 84 47.54 -11.55 -8.23
C SER A 84 47.40 -12.36 -9.55
N SER A 85 46.88 -11.72 -10.61
CA SER A 85 47.17 -11.92 -12.06
C SER A 85 46.65 -13.16 -12.85
N LEU A 86 45.73 -12.88 -13.79
CA LEU A 86 45.69 -13.34 -15.21
C LEU A 86 46.93 -12.80 -15.99
N PRO A 87 47.28 -13.16 -17.26
CA PRO A 87 46.41 -13.57 -18.39
C PRO A 87 47.01 -14.54 -19.46
N GLY A 88 46.27 -14.80 -20.54
CA GLY A 88 46.86 -14.87 -21.89
C GLY A 88 46.56 -16.11 -22.75
N GLY A 89 46.05 -15.90 -23.97
CA GLY A 89 46.07 -16.88 -25.06
C GLY A 89 45.05 -16.62 -26.17
N LEU A 90 45.51 -16.10 -27.31
CA LEU A 90 44.77 -15.63 -28.49
C LEU A 90 44.73 -16.66 -29.66
N THR A 91 43.81 -16.44 -30.61
CA THR A 91 43.79 -16.88 -32.05
C THR A 91 43.43 -18.37 -32.32
N SER A 92 42.80 -18.81 -33.42
CA SER A 92 42.36 -18.23 -34.71
C SER A 92 41.46 -19.24 -35.48
N LEU A 93 40.45 -18.74 -36.19
CA LEU A 93 39.89 -19.11 -37.52
C LEU A 93 39.68 -20.58 -37.96
N GLY A 94 38.45 -20.87 -38.46
CA GLY A 94 38.28 -21.42 -39.83
C GLY A 94 37.38 -22.65 -40.06
N PHE A 95 36.31 -22.42 -40.85
CA PHE A 95 35.73 -23.27 -41.91
C PHE A 95 34.39 -24.01 -41.68
N ASP A 96 33.50 -23.83 -42.67
CA ASP A 96 32.13 -24.29 -42.83
C ASP A 96 32.01 -25.70 -43.47
N SER A 97 30.89 -26.35 -43.14
CA SER A 97 29.94 -27.02 -44.06
C SER A 97 29.77 -28.57 -44.10
N HIS A 98 28.48 -28.92 -43.92
CA HIS A 98 27.65 -30.02 -44.42
C HIS A 98 27.66 -31.45 -43.81
N GLY A 99 26.48 -31.87 -43.31
CA GLY A 99 26.05 -33.28 -43.16
C GLY A 99 24.89 -33.50 -42.15
N SER A 100 23.65 -33.62 -42.63
CA SER A 100 22.39 -33.97 -41.90
C SER A 100 22.19 -35.52 -41.79
N PRO A 101 21.16 -36.15 -41.14
CA PRO A 101 20.11 -35.72 -40.19
C PRO A 101 19.99 -36.57 -38.86
N SER A 102 19.14 -36.07 -37.93
CA SER A 102 18.40 -36.62 -36.73
C SER A 102 18.38 -38.13 -36.38
N PRO A 103 17.94 -38.61 -35.17
CA PRO A 103 17.16 -37.94 -34.09
C PRO A 103 17.66 -38.20 -32.63
N GLY A 104 17.26 -37.37 -31.67
CA GLY A 104 17.50 -37.70 -30.25
C GLY A 104 17.30 -36.52 -29.31
N SER A 105 16.04 -36.27 -28.93
CA SER A 105 15.68 -35.30 -27.90
C SER A 105 16.26 -35.74 -26.54
N LEU A 106 17.44 -35.22 -26.20
CA LEU A 106 17.96 -35.30 -24.85
C LEU A 106 17.25 -34.23 -24.00
N LEU A 107 16.34 -34.73 -23.16
CA LEU A 107 15.72 -34.04 -22.04
C LEU A 107 16.80 -33.40 -21.17
N VAL A 108 16.96 -32.09 -21.28
CA VAL A 108 17.55 -31.25 -20.24
C VAL A 108 16.41 -30.94 -19.25
N PRO A 109 16.51 -31.31 -17.96
CA PRO A 109 15.55 -30.87 -16.95
C PRO A 109 15.77 -29.37 -16.72
N LYS A 110 15.06 -28.54 -17.48
CA LYS A 110 14.93 -27.12 -17.19
C LYS A 110 13.94 -26.99 -16.03
N HIS A 111 14.45 -26.86 -14.82
CA HIS A 111 13.65 -26.48 -13.65
C HIS A 111 13.27 -25.00 -13.80
N GLU A 112 12.33 -24.71 -14.70
CA GLU A 112 11.70 -23.40 -14.82
C GLU A 112 10.65 -23.29 -13.73
N LEU A 113 11.02 -22.69 -12.59
CA LEU A 113 10.06 -22.10 -11.68
C LEU A 113 9.35 -20.98 -12.45
N GLY A 114 8.16 -21.27 -12.96
CA GLY A 114 7.31 -20.33 -13.68
C GLY A 114 6.98 -19.10 -12.82
N LEU A 115 7.69 -18.01 -13.09
CA LEU A 115 7.36 -16.67 -12.57
C LEU A 115 6.85 -15.80 -13.73
N HIS A 116 5.82 -16.28 -14.44
CA HIS A 116 5.04 -15.38 -15.29
C HIS A 116 4.02 -14.64 -14.42
N PRO A 117 3.96 -13.30 -14.51
CA PRO A 117 2.96 -12.53 -13.79
C PRO A 117 1.56 -13.03 -14.19
N VAL A 118 0.80 -13.54 -13.22
CA VAL A 118 -0.58 -13.93 -13.46
C VAL A 118 -1.39 -12.65 -13.58
N HIS A 119 -1.99 -12.45 -14.76
CA HIS A 119 -2.93 -11.38 -15.03
C HIS A 119 -4.34 -11.93 -14.85
N PRO A 120 -4.94 -11.80 -13.65
CA PRO A 120 -6.34 -12.15 -13.52
C PRO A 120 -7.18 -11.16 -14.35
N ASP A 121 -8.33 -11.61 -14.87
CA ASP A 121 -9.29 -10.76 -15.61
C ASP A 121 -10.02 -9.73 -14.70
N VAL A 122 -9.31 -9.22 -13.69
CA VAL A 122 -9.74 -8.20 -12.76
C VAL A 122 -9.83 -6.87 -13.49
N LYS A 123 -10.88 -6.12 -13.21
CA LYS A 123 -11.07 -4.77 -13.75
C LYS A 123 -11.26 -3.81 -12.59
N LEU A 124 -10.47 -2.74 -12.55
CA LEU A 124 -10.66 -1.68 -11.56
C LEU A 124 -11.80 -0.74 -11.96
N GLN A 125 -12.59 -0.31 -10.98
CA GLN A 125 -13.65 0.66 -11.19
C GLN A 125 -13.07 1.99 -11.69
N ARG A 126 -13.74 2.59 -12.67
CA ARG A 126 -13.37 3.90 -13.22
C ARG A 126 -13.58 4.98 -12.17
N LEU A 127 -12.58 5.84 -12.01
CA LEU A 127 -12.63 6.97 -11.10
C LEU A 127 -13.16 8.20 -11.86
N PRO A 128 -14.23 8.88 -11.39
CA PRO A 128 -14.83 9.98 -12.14
C PRO A 128 -13.85 11.13 -12.47
N PHE A 129 -12.91 11.42 -11.57
CA PHE A 129 -11.95 12.51 -11.71
C PHE A 129 -10.72 12.15 -12.55
N TYR A 130 -10.66 10.97 -13.16
CA TYR A 130 -9.51 10.53 -13.92
C TYR A 130 -9.95 9.90 -15.23
N ASP A 131 -9.53 10.51 -16.33
CA ASP A 131 -9.66 9.90 -17.65
C ASP A 131 -8.48 8.95 -17.86
N MET A 132 -8.78 7.68 -18.10
CA MET A 132 -7.77 6.67 -18.35
C MET A 132 -7.16 6.87 -19.73
N LEU A 133 -5.85 7.12 -19.80
CA LEU A 133 -5.12 7.29 -21.05
C LEU A 133 -4.46 5.98 -21.50
N ASP A 134 -3.83 5.27 -20.56
CA ASP A 134 -3.12 4.03 -20.87
C ASP A 134 -2.94 3.13 -19.64
N GLU A 135 -2.68 1.85 -19.89
CA GLU A 135 -2.39 0.82 -18.89
C GLU A 135 -0.92 0.44 -18.94
N LEU A 136 -0.10 1.05 -18.07
CA LEU A 136 1.34 0.84 -18.01
C LEU A 136 1.69 -0.54 -17.42
N ILE A 137 0.91 -1.00 -16.45
CA ILE A 137 0.94 -2.37 -15.92
C ILE A 137 -0.50 -2.82 -15.77
N LYS A 138 -0.87 -3.90 -16.47
CA LYS A 138 -2.18 -4.54 -16.34
C LYS A 138 -2.43 -5.01 -14.90
N PRO A 139 -3.69 -5.15 -14.45
CA PRO A 139 -3.99 -5.84 -13.20
C PRO A 139 -3.19 -7.14 -13.09
N THR A 140 -2.29 -7.18 -12.11
CA THR A 140 -1.32 -8.26 -11.92
C THR A 140 -1.36 -8.68 -10.48
N SER A 141 -1.48 -10.00 -10.25
CA SER A 141 -1.53 -10.56 -8.91
C SER A 141 -0.28 -10.21 -8.10
N LEU A 142 -0.49 -9.85 -6.84
CA LEU A 142 0.56 -9.78 -5.85
C LEU A 142 0.93 -11.21 -5.45
N ALA A 143 2.13 -11.67 -5.83
CA ALA A 143 2.57 -13.03 -5.57
C ALA A 143 2.66 -13.30 -4.07
N SER A 144 1.94 -14.31 -3.57
CA SER A 144 2.01 -14.73 -2.18
C SER A 144 2.73 -16.06 -2.06
N ASP A 145 3.92 -16.06 -1.45
CA ASP A 145 4.53 -17.29 -0.95
C ASP A 145 3.86 -17.68 0.38
N ASN A 146 3.23 -18.86 0.43
CA ASN A 146 2.55 -19.35 1.64
C ASN A 146 3.51 -19.58 2.82
N SER A 147 4.83 -19.60 2.59
CA SER A 147 5.82 -19.81 3.65
C SER A 147 6.07 -18.58 4.53
N GLN A 148 5.82 -17.36 4.02
CA GLN A 148 6.12 -16.11 4.74
C GLN A 148 4.89 -15.21 4.91
N ARG A 149 4.73 -14.64 6.11
CA ARG A 149 3.62 -13.71 6.37
C ARG A 149 3.84 -12.35 5.69
N PHE A 150 5.09 -11.90 5.63
CA PHE A 150 5.48 -10.67 4.95
C PHE A 150 5.93 -11.02 3.54
N GLN A 151 5.35 -10.35 2.55
CA GLN A 151 5.60 -10.58 1.15
C GLN A 151 6.23 -9.33 0.54
N GLU A 152 7.07 -9.55 -0.47
CA GLU A 152 7.65 -8.48 -1.27
C GLU A 152 7.71 -8.92 -2.73
N THR A 153 7.32 -8.03 -3.65
CA THR A 153 7.39 -8.28 -5.09
C THR A 153 7.81 -7.02 -5.83
N CYS A 154 8.59 -7.21 -6.88
CA CYS A 154 9.13 -6.15 -7.73
C CYS A 154 8.44 -6.17 -9.09
N TYR A 155 8.04 -4.98 -9.56
CA TYR A 155 7.41 -4.75 -10.85
C TYR A 155 8.20 -3.69 -11.61
N ALA A 156 8.16 -3.75 -12.93
CA ALA A 156 8.82 -2.77 -13.78
C ALA A 156 7.92 -2.34 -14.94
N PHE A 157 8.04 -1.08 -15.35
CA PHE A 157 7.39 -0.54 -16.55
C PHE A 157 8.28 0.49 -17.22
N ALA A 158 8.13 0.65 -18.53
CA ALA A 158 8.79 1.70 -19.30
C ALA A 158 7.76 2.69 -19.83
N LEU A 159 8.18 3.94 -20.05
CA LEU A 159 7.34 4.95 -20.67
C LEU A 159 7.70 5.10 -22.14
N THR A 160 6.70 5.33 -22.98
CA THR A 160 6.91 5.70 -24.39
C THR A 160 7.27 7.19 -24.51
N PRO A 161 7.91 7.63 -25.61
CA PRO A 161 8.18 9.06 -25.83
C PRO A 161 6.93 9.94 -25.74
N GLN A 162 5.80 9.45 -26.27
CA GLN A 162 4.53 10.14 -26.23
C GLN A 162 4.03 10.32 -24.79
N GLN A 163 4.10 9.28 -23.96
CA GLN A 163 3.68 9.34 -22.55
C GLN A 163 4.57 10.30 -21.74
N VAL A 164 5.89 10.27 -21.97
CA VAL A 164 6.83 11.23 -21.35
C VAL A 164 6.46 12.66 -21.72
N GLN A 165 6.20 12.91 -23.01
CA GLN A 165 5.76 14.22 -23.49
C GLN A 165 4.44 14.64 -22.83
N GLN A 166 3.42 13.78 -22.81
CA GLN A 166 2.12 14.05 -22.20
C GLN A 166 2.23 14.41 -20.71
N ILE A 167 3.06 13.71 -19.94
CA ILE A 167 3.29 14.04 -18.53
C ILE A 167 3.99 15.39 -18.44
N SER A 168 5.13 15.55 -19.09
CA SER A 168 5.96 16.77 -19.01
C SER A 168 5.21 18.04 -19.42
N SER A 169 4.39 17.98 -20.48
CA SER A 169 3.60 19.11 -20.97
C SER A 169 2.37 19.43 -20.11
N SER A 170 2.00 18.55 -19.18
CA SER A 170 0.82 18.72 -18.30
C SER A 170 1.14 19.39 -16.97
N MET A 171 2.40 19.81 -16.77
CA MET A 171 2.86 20.47 -15.56
C MET A 171 2.21 21.86 -15.46
N ASP A 172 1.41 22.06 -14.42
CA ASP A 172 0.84 23.37 -14.13
C ASP A 172 1.81 24.14 -13.20
N ILE A 173 2.28 25.29 -13.67
CA ILE A 173 3.25 26.15 -12.98
C ILE A 173 2.51 27.21 -12.12
N SER A 174 1.17 27.30 -12.24
CA SER A 174 0.38 28.34 -11.57
C SER A 174 0.17 28.11 -10.06
N GLY A 175 0.52 26.93 -9.53
CA GLY A 175 0.36 26.56 -8.12
C GLY A 175 1.67 26.55 -7.32
N THR A 176 1.57 26.72 -5.99
CA THR A 176 2.68 26.53 -5.03
C THR A 176 3.17 25.07 -4.91
N LYS A 177 2.54 24.13 -5.64
CA LYS A 177 2.95 22.74 -5.81
C LYS A 177 3.03 22.43 -7.30
N CYS A 178 4.08 21.73 -7.72
CA CYS A 178 4.15 21.14 -9.06
C CYS A 178 3.15 19.98 -9.15
N ASP A 179 1.97 20.26 -9.68
CA ASP A 179 0.95 19.25 -9.96
C ASP A 179 0.90 19.02 -11.49
N PHE A 180 0.99 17.75 -11.87
CA PHE A 180 0.81 17.32 -13.25
C PHE A 180 -0.65 16.94 -13.47
N ALA A 181 -1.30 17.51 -14.50
CA ALA A 181 -2.65 17.10 -14.85
C ALA A 181 -2.67 15.67 -15.42
N VAL A 182 -1.59 15.22 -16.07
CA VAL A 182 -1.39 13.82 -16.48
C VAL A 182 -0.46 13.13 -15.49
N GLN A 183 -0.95 12.05 -14.88
CA GLN A 183 -0.31 11.39 -13.74
C GLN A 183 -0.11 9.90 -13.99
N VAL A 184 0.94 9.36 -13.38
CA VAL A 184 1.12 7.92 -13.21
C VAL A 184 0.46 7.50 -11.90
N GLN A 185 -0.56 6.65 -12.00
CA GLN A 185 -1.41 6.25 -10.90
C GLN A 185 -1.23 4.75 -10.59
N LEU A 186 -0.78 4.47 -9.37
CA LEU A 186 -0.70 3.11 -8.83
C LEU A 186 -2.00 2.79 -8.07
N ARG A 187 -2.61 1.64 -8.37
CA ARG A 187 -3.84 1.16 -7.75
C ARG A 187 -3.69 -0.27 -7.26
N PHE A 188 -4.40 -0.59 -6.20
CA PHE A 188 -4.48 -1.93 -5.60
C PHE A 188 -5.93 -2.31 -5.44
N CYS A 189 -6.25 -3.60 -5.57
CA CYS A 189 -7.60 -4.13 -5.37
C CYS A 189 -7.54 -5.60 -4.94
N LEU A 190 -8.70 -6.15 -4.59
CA LEU A 190 -8.87 -7.59 -4.45
C LEU A 190 -8.81 -8.25 -5.83
N SER A 191 -8.29 -9.48 -5.89
CA SER A 191 -8.26 -10.28 -7.12
C SER A 191 -9.59 -10.99 -7.38
N GLU A 192 -10.70 -10.26 -7.30
CA GLU A 192 -12.04 -10.77 -7.58
C GLU A 192 -12.47 -10.37 -9.01
N THR A 193 -13.07 -11.31 -9.73
CA THR A 193 -13.45 -11.14 -11.15
C THR A 193 -14.97 -11.07 -11.37
N SER A 194 -15.76 -11.19 -10.31
CA SER A 194 -17.23 -11.13 -10.35
C SER A 194 -17.77 -9.74 -10.67
N CYS A 195 -17.02 -8.68 -10.35
CA CYS A 195 -17.37 -7.30 -10.60
C CYS A 195 -16.14 -6.40 -10.75
N ALA A 196 -16.37 -5.15 -11.17
CA ALA A 196 -15.34 -4.13 -11.17
C ALA A 196 -14.93 -3.80 -9.72
N GLN A 197 -13.63 -3.80 -9.46
CA GLN A 197 -13.07 -3.70 -8.12
C GLN A 197 -12.82 -2.25 -7.69
N GLU A 198 -13.18 -1.94 -6.46
CA GLU A 198 -12.77 -0.70 -5.79
C GLU A 198 -11.30 -0.76 -5.37
N ASP A 199 -10.69 0.40 -5.11
CA ASP A 199 -9.35 0.45 -4.54
C ASP A 199 -9.35 -0.22 -3.15
N HIS A 200 -8.46 -1.19 -2.96
CA HIS A 200 -8.31 -1.92 -1.70
C HIS A 200 -6.83 -2.21 -1.43
N PHE A 201 -6.28 -1.62 -0.38
CA PHE A 201 -4.90 -1.88 0.03
C PHE A 201 -4.79 -3.20 0.81
N PRO A 202 -3.75 -4.01 0.54
CA PRO A 202 -3.41 -5.11 1.44
C PRO A 202 -2.90 -4.61 2.79
N SER A 203 -2.96 -5.47 3.81
CA SER A 203 -2.46 -5.13 5.15
C SER A 203 -0.97 -4.77 5.16
N ASN A 204 -0.61 -3.78 5.96
CA ASN A 204 0.76 -3.27 6.11
C ASN A 204 1.46 -2.90 4.78
N LEU A 205 0.69 -2.43 3.79
CA LEU A 205 1.23 -1.99 2.51
C LEU A 205 2.35 -0.95 2.67
N CYS A 206 3.48 -1.23 2.03
CA CYS A 206 4.62 -0.36 1.79
C CYS A 206 4.95 -0.38 0.29
N VAL A 207 5.28 0.79 -0.26
CA VAL A 207 5.63 0.92 -1.68
C VAL A 207 6.91 1.73 -1.81
N LYS A 208 7.81 1.28 -2.68
CA LYS A 208 8.98 2.05 -3.13
C LYS A 208 8.94 2.16 -4.65
N VAL A 209 9.19 3.35 -5.18
CA VAL A 209 9.32 3.59 -6.61
C VAL A 209 10.72 4.11 -6.89
N ASN A 210 11.48 3.43 -7.74
CA ASN A 210 12.88 3.74 -8.04
C ASN A 210 13.74 3.90 -6.77
N SER A 211 13.60 2.94 -5.84
CA SER A 211 14.25 2.90 -4.52
C SER A 211 13.84 4.01 -3.54
N LYS A 212 12.94 4.93 -3.92
CA LYS A 212 12.41 5.98 -3.04
C LYS A 212 11.09 5.54 -2.40
N PRO A 213 10.90 5.70 -1.08
CA PRO A 213 9.65 5.34 -0.43
C PRO A 213 8.50 6.22 -0.93
N CYS A 214 7.36 5.60 -1.22
CA CYS A 214 6.15 6.27 -1.66
C CYS A 214 5.30 6.70 -0.46
N ASN A 215 4.83 7.94 -0.46
CA ASN A 215 3.91 8.44 0.55
C ASN A 215 2.52 7.84 0.32
N LEU A 216 2.06 7.04 1.26
CA LEU A 216 0.71 6.47 1.27
C LEU A 216 -0.24 7.36 2.09
N PRO A 217 -1.56 7.32 1.84
CA PRO A 217 -2.54 8.05 2.65
C PRO A 217 -2.33 7.83 4.15
N SER A 218 -2.51 8.87 4.95
CA SER A 218 -2.42 8.76 6.41
C SER A 218 -3.53 7.85 6.95
N TYR A 219 -3.23 7.15 8.03
CA TYR A 219 -4.22 6.33 8.73
C TYR A 219 -5.36 7.19 9.26
N LEU A 220 -6.59 6.68 9.16
CA LEU A 220 -7.72 7.33 9.80
C LEU A 220 -7.63 7.15 11.32
N PRO A 221 -8.10 8.13 12.12
CA PRO A 221 -8.21 7.95 13.56
C PRO A 221 -9.13 6.76 13.86
N PRO A 222 -8.77 5.91 14.85
CA PRO A 222 -9.56 4.72 15.18
C PRO A 222 -10.94 5.14 15.67
N THR A 223 -11.99 4.55 15.09
CA THR A 223 -13.40 4.84 15.44
C THR A 223 -13.85 4.14 16.72
N LYS A 224 -13.13 3.09 17.16
CA LYS A 224 -13.37 2.31 18.38
C LYS A 224 -12.04 1.84 18.98
N ASN A 225 -12.00 1.67 20.30
CA ASN A 225 -10.82 1.13 20.99
C ASN A 225 -10.56 -0.33 20.56
N GLY A 226 -9.33 -0.63 20.14
CA GLY A 226 -8.91 -1.98 19.74
C GLY A 226 -9.05 -2.32 18.26
N VAL A 227 -9.62 -1.43 17.43
CA VAL A 227 -9.65 -1.60 15.97
C VAL A 227 -8.31 -1.14 15.37
N GLU A 228 -7.70 -1.98 14.53
CA GLU A 228 -6.46 -1.63 13.84
C GLU A 228 -6.68 -0.40 12.94
N PRO A 229 -5.79 0.61 13.00
CA PRO A 229 -5.93 1.79 12.16
C PRO A 229 -5.92 1.39 10.68
N LYS A 230 -7.02 1.67 9.97
CA LYS A 230 -7.14 1.38 8.55
C LYS A 230 -6.71 2.60 7.73
N ARG A 231 -5.86 2.36 6.73
CA ARG A 231 -5.52 3.36 5.73
C ARG A 231 -6.66 3.43 4.70
N PRO A 232 -7.16 4.63 4.36
CA PRO A 232 -8.19 4.74 3.33
C PRO A 232 -7.58 4.28 2.00
N SER A 233 -8.21 3.30 1.37
CA SER A 233 -7.76 2.76 0.09
C SER A 233 -8.17 3.74 -1.01
N ARG A 234 -7.18 4.24 -1.74
CA ARG A 234 -7.32 5.26 -2.79
C ARG A 234 -6.21 5.07 -3.82
N PRO A 235 -6.39 5.52 -5.07
CA PRO A 235 -5.28 5.59 -6.01
C PRO A 235 -4.10 6.40 -5.46
N ILE A 236 -2.89 5.98 -5.79
CA ILE A 236 -1.64 6.61 -5.35
C ILE A 236 -1.00 7.30 -6.56
N ASN A 237 -0.85 8.62 -6.50
CA ASN A 237 -0.08 9.35 -7.51
C ASN A 237 1.42 9.14 -7.25
N ILE A 238 2.10 8.43 -8.16
CA ILE A 238 3.54 8.14 -8.06
C ILE A 238 4.38 8.99 -9.03
N THR A 239 3.78 9.94 -9.75
CA THR A 239 4.41 10.72 -10.83
C THR A 239 5.73 11.35 -10.41
N SER A 240 5.81 11.93 -9.20
CA SER A 240 7.03 12.59 -8.71
C SER A 240 8.19 11.63 -8.41
N LEU A 241 7.94 10.33 -8.36
CA LEU A 241 8.95 9.28 -8.13
C LEU A 241 9.35 8.58 -9.42
N VAL A 242 8.60 8.78 -10.50
CA VAL A 242 8.83 8.18 -11.81
C VAL A 242 9.95 8.93 -12.54
N ARG A 243 10.85 8.17 -13.16
CA ARG A 243 11.82 8.67 -14.13
C ARG A 243 11.08 8.90 -15.44
N LEU A 244 10.99 10.16 -15.86
CA LEU A 244 10.48 10.56 -17.17
C LEU A 244 11.55 10.33 -18.25
N SER A 245 11.90 9.06 -18.46
CA SER A 245 12.88 8.60 -19.43
C SER A 245 12.32 7.44 -20.23
N THR A 246 12.68 7.38 -21.51
CA THR A 246 12.34 6.28 -22.43
C THR A 246 13.41 5.21 -22.50
N THR A 247 14.60 5.49 -21.97
CA THR A 247 15.77 4.59 -22.03
C THR A 247 16.00 3.79 -20.77
N VAL A 248 15.33 4.16 -19.66
CA VAL A 248 15.49 3.52 -18.35
C VAL A 248 14.12 3.14 -17.80
N PRO A 249 13.89 1.87 -17.43
CA PRO A 249 12.62 1.47 -16.83
C PRO A 249 12.46 2.04 -15.42
N ASN A 250 11.20 2.15 -15.02
CA ASN A 250 10.78 2.46 -13.66
C ASN A 250 10.54 1.16 -12.90
N THR A 251 10.96 1.11 -11.64
CA THR A 251 10.75 -0.06 -10.77
C THR A 251 9.83 0.28 -9.60
N ILE A 252 8.94 -0.63 -9.26
CA ILE A 252 8.03 -0.55 -8.11
C ILE A 252 8.24 -1.79 -7.25
N VAL A 253 8.66 -1.59 -6.01
CA VAL A 253 8.72 -2.65 -5.00
C VAL A 253 7.53 -2.48 -4.07
N VAL A 254 6.71 -3.52 -3.98
CA VAL A 254 5.53 -3.59 -3.11
C VAL A 254 5.81 -4.60 -2.02
N SER A 255 5.64 -4.19 -0.77
CA SER A 255 5.72 -5.09 0.39
C SER A 255 4.43 -5.03 1.19
N TRP A 256 3.91 -6.18 1.62
CA TRP A 256 2.63 -6.27 2.33
C TRP A 256 2.59 -7.50 3.25
N THR A 257 1.56 -7.60 4.07
CA THR A 257 1.27 -8.79 4.87
C THR A 257 0.20 -9.62 4.19
N SER A 258 0.49 -10.89 3.90
CA SER A 258 -0.47 -11.83 3.32
C SER A 258 -1.61 -12.11 4.29
N GLU A 259 -2.83 -12.22 3.76
CA GLU A 259 -4.06 -12.54 4.50
C GLU A 259 -4.64 -13.84 3.94
N ILE A 260 -4.92 -14.80 4.83
CA ILE A 260 -5.50 -16.08 4.43
C ILE A 260 -6.86 -15.84 3.76
N GLY A 261 -7.06 -16.43 2.58
CA GLY A 261 -8.31 -16.33 1.83
C GLY A 261 -8.50 -15.01 1.08
N ARG A 262 -7.46 -14.15 1.01
CA ARG A 262 -7.51 -12.92 0.19
C ARG A 262 -6.33 -12.86 -0.76
N SER A 263 -6.63 -12.65 -2.02
CA SER A 263 -5.66 -12.35 -3.06
C SER A 263 -5.83 -10.91 -3.50
N PHE A 264 -4.71 -10.25 -3.81
CA PHE A 264 -4.69 -8.85 -4.21
C PHE A 264 -4.02 -8.70 -5.56
N SER A 265 -4.41 -7.67 -6.30
CA SER A 265 -3.80 -7.28 -7.56
C SER A 265 -3.37 -5.82 -7.51
N MET A 266 -2.32 -5.49 -8.24
CA MET A 266 -1.93 -4.11 -8.52
C MET A 266 -2.01 -3.80 -10.00
N ALA A 267 -2.22 -2.53 -10.31
CA ALA A 267 -2.18 -2.01 -11.66
C ALA A 267 -1.54 -0.62 -11.68
N VAL A 268 -0.94 -0.26 -12.80
CA VAL A 268 -0.35 1.07 -13.01
C VAL A 268 -0.93 1.67 -14.26
N TYR A 269 -1.43 2.90 -14.12
CA TYR A 269 -2.15 3.61 -15.15
C TYR A 269 -1.52 4.96 -15.47
N LEU A 270 -1.62 5.37 -16.71
CA LEU A 270 -1.48 6.76 -17.10
C LEU A 270 -2.87 7.38 -17.17
N ALA A 271 -3.12 8.44 -16.40
CA ALA A 271 -4.44 9.04 -16.32
C ALA A 271 -4.38 10.57 -16.28
N ARG A 272 -5.38 11.22 -16.86
CA ARG A 272 -5.56 12.67 -16.81
C ARG A 272 -6.57 13.06 -15.74
N GLN A 273 -6.12 13.81 -14.74
CA GLN A 273 -6.96 14.38 -13.71
C GLN A 273 -7.91 15.43 -14.31
N GLN A 274 -9.18 15.33 -13.94
CA GLN A 274 -10.25 16.22 -14.38
C GLN A 274 -10.62 17.21 -13.27
N THR A 275 -11.08 18.40 -13.67
CA THR A 275 -11.58 19.40 -12.74
C THR A 275 -13.03 19.12 -12.36
N SER A 276 -13.48 19.68 -11.24
CA SER A 276 -14.90 19.66 -10.85
C SER A 276 -15.79 20.31 -11.91
N THR A 277 -15.31 21.37 -12.57
CA THR A 277 -16.03 22.04 -13.68
C THR A 277 -16.24 21.10 -14.86
N THR A 278 -15.20 20.36 -15.26
CA THR A 278 -15.32 19.37 -16.35
C THR A 278 -16.33 18.28 -15.99
N LEU A 279 -16.31 17.78 -14.75
CA LEU A 279 -17.26 16.76 -14.32
C LEU A 279 -18.69 17.27 -14.22
N LEU A 280 -18.87 18.52 -13.79
CA LEU A 280 -20.17 19.17 -13.78
C LEU A 280 -20.73 19.31 -15.20
N GLN A 281 -19.90 19.72 -16.17
CA GLN A 281 -20.30 19.76 -17.58
C GLN A 281 -20.69 18.37 -18.11
N ARG A 282 -19.92 17.32 -17.76
CA ARG A 282 -20.26 15.93 -18.11
C ARG A 282 -21.57 15.48 -17.47
N LEU A 283 -21.85 15.91 -16.24
CA LEU A 283 -23.11 15.62 -15.56
C LEU A 283 -24.28 16.31 -16.27
N ARG A 284 -24.15 17.59 -16.64
CA ARG A 284 -25.15 18.33 -17.44
C ARG A 284 -25.46 17.64 -18.75
N ALA A 285 -24.42 17.17 -19.45
CA ALA A 285 -24.56 16.48 -20.73
C ALA A 285 -25.35 15.17 -20.65
N LYS A 286 -25.52 14.57 -19.46
CA LYS A 286 -26.41 13.40 -19.28
C LYS A 286 -27.90 13.76 -19.32
N GLY A 287 -28.24 15.04 -19.30
CA GLY A 287 -29.60 15.54 -19.29
C GLY A 287 -30.23 15.59 -17.90
N ILE A 288 -31.41 16.19 -17.86
CA ILE A 288 -32.20 16.40 -16.65
C ILE A 288 -33.18 15.24 -16.49
N ARG A 289 -33.32 14.71 -15.27
CA ARG A 289 -34.31 13.68 -14.96
C ARG A 289 -35.72 14.23 -15.16
N ASN A 290 -36.60 13.48 -15.83
CA ASN A 290 -37.99 13.88 -16.04
C ASN A 290 -38.68 14.22 -14.68
N PRO A 291 -39.31 15.41 -14.54
CA PRO A 291 -39.97 15.84 -13.32
C PRO A 291 -41.09 14.89 -12.85
N ASP A 292 -41.70 14.12 -13.75
CA ASP A 292 -42.77 13.16 -13.41
C ASP A 292 -42.29 12.04 -12.50
N HIS A 293 -41.01 11.67 -12.56
CA HIS A 293 -40.45 10.71 -11.60
C HIS A 293 -40.49 11.24 -10.17
N SER A 294 -40.16 12.52 -9.96
CA SER A 294 -40.24 13.15 -8.64
C SER A 294 -41.70 13.33 -8.20
N ARG A 295 -42.59 13.70 -9.12
CA ARG A 295 -44.04 13.79 -8.84
C ARG A 295 -44.62 12.44 -8.43
N ALA A 296 -44.27 11.36 -9.12
CA ALA A 296 -44.69 10.01 -8.78
C ALA A 296 -44.17 9.58 -7.40
N LEU A 297 -42.89 9.84 -7.10
CA LEU A 297 -42.31 9.56 -5.79
C LEU A 297 -43.00 10.36 -4.66
N ILE A 298 -43.34 11.63 -4.90
CA ILE A 298 -44.10 12.44 -3.93
C ILE A 298 -45.47 11.81 -3.65
N LYS A 299 -46.19 11.39 -4.71
CA LYS A 299 -47.48 10.69 -4.56
C LYS A 299 -47.35 9.40 -3.79
N GLU A 300 -46.35 8.57 -4.12
CA GLU A 300 -46.06 7.31 -3.41
C GLU A 300 -45.80 7.57 -1.92
N LYS A 301 -44.96 8.55 -1.58
CA LYS A 301 -44.63 8.88 -0.18
C LYS A 301 -45.79 9.51 0.60
N LEU A 302 -46.76 10.10 -0.08
CA LEU A 302 -47.98 10.65 0.53
C LEU A 302 -49.16 9.68 0.49
N THR A 303 -49.00 8.51 -0.12
CA THR A 303 -50.03 7.48 -0.10
C THR A 303 -50.10 6.92 1.32
N ALA A 304 -51.24 7.11 1.97
CA ALA A 304 -51.45 6.58 3.31
C ALA A 304 -51.47 5.06 3.25
N ASP A 305 -50.74 4.43 4.18
CA ASP A 305 -50.85 3.00 4.43
C ASP A 305 -52.14 2.76 5.24
N PRO A 306 -53.12 2.00 4.72
CA PRO A 306 -54.39 1.77 5.41
C PRO A 306 -54.22 1.09 6.77
N ASP A 307 -53.11 0.38 7.00
CA ASP A 307 -52.81 -0.28 8.27
C ASP A 307 -52.02 0.61 9.25
N SER A 308 -51.70 1.85 8.85
CA SER A 308 -50.94 2.80 9.66
C SER A 308 -51.84 3.88 10.27
N GLU A 309 -51.83 3.98 11.61
CA GLU A 309 -52.56 5.02 12.34
C GLU A 309 -52.02 6.44 12.10
N ILE A 310 -50.76 6.57 11.64
CA ILE A 310 -50.10 7.84 11.39
C ILE A 310 -49.81 7.97 9.90
N ALA A 311 -50.52 8.87 9.23
CA ALA A 311 -50.32 9.16 7.81
C ALA A 311 -49.49 10.44 7.59
N THR A 312 -48.57 10.41 6.60
CA THR A 312 -47.84 11.60 6.17
C THR A 312 -48.75 12.47 5.29
N THR A 313 -49.13 13.66 5.76
CA THR A 313 -50.05 14.57 5.05
C THR A 313 -49.35 15.61 4.19
N SER A 314 -48.06 15.86 4.44
CA SER A 314 -47.27 16.83 3.68
C SER A 314 -45.78 16.48 3.70
N LEU A 315 -45.08 16.90 2.64
CA LEU A 315 -43.62 16.83 2.54
C LEU A 315 -43.06 18.25 2.43
N ARG A 316 -42.05 18.56 3.25
CA ARG A 316 -41.33 19.84 3.21
C ARG A 316 -39.93 19.61 2.66
N VAL A 317 -39.55 20.41 1.68
CA VAL A 317 -38.21 20.39 1.06
C VAL A 317 -37.59 21.77 1.12
N SER A 318 -36.27 21.83 1.24
CA SER A 318 -35.51 23.07 1.19
C SER A 318 -34.98 23.31 -0.22
N LEU A 319 -35.04 24.55 -0.68
CA LEU A 319 -34.38 25.00 -1.91
C LEU A 319 -32.92 25.41 -1.65
N LEU A 320 -32.40 25.19 -0.45
CA LEU A 320 -31.01 25.42 -0.08
C LEU A 320 -30.20 24.12 -0.18
N CYS A 321 -28.99 24.22 -0.72
CA CYS A 321 -28.02 23.15 -0.70
C CYS A 321 -27.64 22.83 0.77
N PRO A 322 -27.82 21.60 1.26
CA PRO A 322 -27.55 21.24 2.65
C PRO A 322 -26.07 21.36 3.04
N TYR A 323 -25.16 21.26 2.05
CA TYR A 323 -23.72 21.35 2.29
C TYR A 323 -23.21 22.80 2.33
N ARG A 324 -23.73 23.66 1.45
CA ARG A 324 -23.24 25.04 1.28
C ARG A 324 -24.12 26.09 1.96
N GLN A 325 -25.33 25.71 2.38
CA GLN A 325 -26.36 26.62 2.91
C GLN A 325 -26.62 27.83 1.99
N ARG A 326 -26.66 27.57 0.68
CA ARG A 326 -26.96 28.57 -0.37
C ARG A 326 -28.06 28.04 -1.29
N PRO A 327 -28.80 28.91 -2.01
CA PRO A 327 -29.78 28.48 -2.99
C PRO A 327 -29.19 27.46 -3.97
N VAL A 328 -29.95 26.40 -4.23
CA VAL A 328 -29.61 25.44 -5.29
C VAL A 328 -29.69 26.19 -6.62
N THR A 329 -28.57 26.25 -7.34
CA THR A 329 -28.51 26.80 -8.69
C THR A 329 -28.88 25.73 -9.70
N ASP A 330 -29.43 26.12 -10.85
CA ASP A 330 -29.59 25.20 -11.97
C ASP A 330 -28.23 24.55 -12.29
N LEU A 331 -28.22 23.22 -12.22
CA LEU A 331 -27.07 22.39 -12.54
C LEU A 331 -26.90 22.35 -14.03
#